data_AF-A0AAE9AGL5-F1
#
_entry.id   AF-A0AAE9AGL5-F1
#
_cell.length_a   1.000
_cell.length_b   1.000
_cell.length_c   1.000
_cell.angle_alpha   90.00
_cell.angle_beta   90.00
_cell.angle_gamma   90.00
#
_symmetry.space_group_name_H-M   'P 1'
#
loop_
_entity.id
_entity.type
_entity.pdbx_description
1 polymer ?
#
loop_
_entity_poly.entity_id
_entity_poly.type
_entity_poly.pdbx_seq_one_letter_code
_entity_poly.pdbx_strand_id
1 'polypeptide(L)'
;MIRKSSIIILLGLISVAFCSVSQRMMSVKPGERLEMEFYGNITIFTIMVYNAKDVLQTHVFRVCNGKNKSKCGFWENKKNKQKVGPATIFNIKKSLLIIPKVGDRLEIEYYSPKKLERFVKNAKGVEQHQVYRICNGNNKAKCGFWENIKTKKKVGPTTNYNKKKNMMVIPKVKLLDAGTYRDNYYDTVYVYIEK
;
A
#
# COMPACT_ATOMS: atom_id res chain seq x y z
N MET A 1 18.31 -39.92 23.31
CA MET A 1 19.10 -38.68 23.44
C MET A 1 18.83 -37.81 22.22
N ILE A 2 17.90 -36.86 22.32
CA ILE A 2 17.39 -36.08 21.18
C ILE A 2 18.31 -34.87 20.97
N ARG A 3 19.09 -34.88 19.89
CA ARG A 3 19.90 -33.72 19.47
C ARG A 3 18.97 -32.68 18.85
N LYS A 4 18.67 -31.63 19.60
CA LYS A 4 18.03 -30.41 19.08
C LYS A 4 19.04 -29.68 18.19
N SER A 5 18.86 -29.75 16.88
CA SER A 5 19.62 -28.92 15.93
C SER A 5 18.90 -27.59 15.77
N SER A 6 19.41 -26.56 16.43
CA SER A 6 18.99 -25.17 16.23
C SER A 6 19.56 -24.67 14.90
N ILE A 7 18.69 -24.37 13.93
CA ILE A 7 19.07 -23.67 12.70
C ILE A 7 19.06 -22.17 13.00
N ILE A 8 20.26 -21.59 13.11
CA ILE A 8 20.48 -20.15 13.09
C ILE A 8 20.44 -19.73 11.62
N ILE A 9 19.39 -19.04 11.20
CA ILE A 9 19.34 -18.41 9.87
C ILE A 9 20.27 -17.19 9.92
N LEU A 10 21.47 -17.37 9.36
CA LEU A 10 22.46 -16.30 9.22
C LEU A 10 21.94 -15.28 8.18
N LEU A 11 21.71 -14.05 8.64
CA LEU A 11 21.33 -12.93 7.80
C LEU A 11 22.50 -12.47 6.93
N GLY A 12 22.52 -12.93 5.69
CA GLY A 12 23.45 -12.45 4.67
C GLY A 12 23.09 -11.05 4.20
N LEU A 13 23.89 -10.07 4.61
CA LEU A 13 24.01 -8.75 3.98
C LEU A 13 24.25 -8.90 2.47
N ILE A 14 23.37 -8.33 1.65
CA ILE A 14 23.62 -8.12 0.22
C ILE A 14 23.70 -6.62 -0.03
N SER A 15 24.88 -6.18 -0.48
CA SER A 15 25.16 -4.83 -0.90
C SER A 15 24.37 -4.44 -2.15
N VAL A 16 23.61 -3.36 -1.96
CA VAL A 16 23.12 -2.35 -2.90
C VAL A 16 23.61 -2.39 -4.35
N ALA A 17 22.67 -2.65 -5.26
CA ALA A 17 22.48 -1.83 -6.45
C ALA A 17 21.26 -0.94 -6.20
N PHE A 18 21.46 0.38 -6.26
CA PHE A 18 20.49 1.42 -5.95
C PHE A 18 19.28 1.40 -6.92
N CYS A 19 18.25 0.64 -6.57
CA CYS A 19 16.88 1.11 -6.69
C CYS A 19 16.34 1.16 -5.27
N SER A 20 15.73 2.26 -4.87
CA SER A 20 15.18 2.52 -3.53
C SER A 20 13.98 1.61 -3.21
N VAL A 21 14.18 0.30 -3.24
CA VAL A 21 13.25 -0.70 -2.74
C VAL A 21 13.52 -0.80 -1.25
N SER A 22 12.55 -0.40 -0.43
CA SER A 22 12.56 -0.60 1.01
C SER A 22 12.86 -2.08 1.30
N GLN A 23 14.08 -2.39 1.78
CA GLN A 23 14.41 -3.73 2.26
C GLN A 23 13.69 -3.92 3.60
N ARG A 24 12.47 -4.46 3.55
CA ARG A 24 11.78 -4.94 4.75
C ARG A 24 12.11 -6.42 4.92
N MET A 25 12.81 -6.72 6.00
CA MET A 25 13.05 -8.09 6.41
C MET A 25 11.80 -8.62 7.11
N MET A 26 11.24 -9.71 6.62
CA MET A 26 10.07 -10.37 7.19
C MET A 26 10.47 -11.79 7.58
N SER A 27 10.09 -12.20 8.79
CA SER A 27 10.27 -13.58 9.28
C SER A 27 8.89 -14.14 9.60
N VAL A 28 8.62 -15.35 9.10
CA VAL A 28 7.37 -16.09 9.32
C VAL A 28 7.75 -17.51 9.69
N LYS A 29 7.08 -18.11 10.67
CA LYS A 29 7.38 -19.49 11.07
C LYS A 29 7.01 -20.45 9.95
N PRO A 30 7.70 -21.59 9.80
CA PRO A 30 7.30 -22.62 8.86
C PRO A 30 5.82 -23.00 9.05
N GLY A 31 5.04 -22.96 7.96
CA GLY A 31 3.61 -23.27 7.95
C GLY A 31 2.67 -22.10 8.27
N GLU A 32 3.17 -20.95 8.74
CA GLU A 32 2.36 -19.74 8.91
C GLU A 32 2.18 -18.98 7.59
N ARG A 33 1.06 -18.25 7.49
CA ARG A 33 0.72 -17.45 6.31
C ARG A 33 1.53 -16.15 6.31
N LEU A 34 2.26 -15.91 5.21
CA LEU A 34 2.89 -14.63 4.93
C LEU A 34 1.93 -13.74 4.13
N GLU A 35 1.61 -12.57 4.65
CA GLU A 35 0.83 -11.55 3.93
C GLU A 35 1.71 -10.35 3.61
N MET A 36 1.63 -9.90 2.35
CA MET A 36 2.40 -8.76 1.86
C MET A 36 1.47 -7.83 1.07
N GLU A 37 1.49 -6.56 1.43
CA GLU A 37 0.81 -5.51 0.67
C GLU A 37 1.82 -4.75 -0.19
N PHE A 38 1.43 -4.50 -1.44
CA PHE A 38 2.25 -3.79 -2.40
C PHE A 38 1.43 -2.70 -3.08
N TYR A 39 2.05 -1.55 -3.33
CA TYR A 39 1.41 -0.41 -3.96
C TYR A 39 1.80 -0.32 -5.44
N GLY A 40 0.84 0.03 -6.30
CA GLY A 40 1.02 0.16 -7.74
C GLY A 40 0.47 -1.01 -8.56
N ASN A 41 0.52 -0.88 -9.88
CA ASN A 41 0.01 -1.90 -10.80
C ASN A 41 1.05 -3.02 -11.00
N ILE A 42 0.93 -4.09 -10.21
CA ILE A 42 1.89 -5.19 -10.23
C ILE A 42 1.41 -6.26 -11.20
N THR A 43 2.28 -6.59 -12.14
CA THR A 43 2.03 -7.64 -13.12
C THR A 43 2.82 -8.91 -12.83
N ILE A 44 3.97 -8.79 -12.16
CA ILE A 44 4.93 -9.87 -11.95
C ILE A 44 5.60 -9.70 -10.58
N PHE A 45 5.71 -10.80 -9.83
CA PHE A 45 6.60 -10.92 -8.67
C PHE A 45 7.77 -11.84 -9.02
N THR A 46 8.94 -11.54 -8.46
CA THR A 46 10.14 -12.37 -8.58
C THR A 46 10.73 -12.59 -7.20
N ILE A 47 11.02 -13.85 -6.87
CA ILE A 47 11.72 -14.23 -5.65
C ILE A 47 12.98 -15.01 -5.98
N MET A 48 13.97 -14.89 -5.11
CA MET A 48 15.18 -15.71 -5.15
C MET A 48 15.12 -16.67 -3.96
N VAL A 49 15.23 -17.96 -4.24
CA VAL A 49 15.14 -19.02 -3.23
C VAL A 49 16.24 -20.05 -3.44
N TYR A 50 16.80 -20.55 -2.35
CA TYR A 50 17.70 -21.69 -2.37
C TYR A 50 16.89 -22.98 -2.32
N ASN A 51 17.23 -23.95 -3.17
CA ASN A 51 16.63 -25.28 -3.09
C ASN A 51 17.35 -26.15 -2.04
N ALA A 52 16.89 -27.39 -1.85
CA ALA A 52 17.49 -28.34 -0.90
C ALA A 52 18.95 -28.75 -1.21
N LYS A 53 19.51 -28.32 -2.35
CA LYS A 53 20.91 -28.53 -2.76
C LYS A 53 21.73 -27.24 -2.67
N ASP A 54 21.23 -26.22 -1.97
CA ASP A 54 21.83 -24.88 -1.84
C ASP A 54 22.09 -24.18 -3.18
N VAL A 55 21.33 -24.53 -4.21
CA VAL A 55 21.39 -23.84 -5.50
C VAL A 55 20.38 -22.71 -5.51
N LEU A 56 20.86 -21.49 -5.77
CA LEU A 56 20.02 -20.31 -5.93
C LEU A 56 19.15 -20.44 -7.20
N GLN A 57 17.85 -20.20 -7.05
CA GLN A 57 16.88 -20.22 -8.13
C GLN A 57 16.07 -18.93 -8.14
N THR A 58 15.65 -18.52 -9.33
CA THR A 58 14.69 -17.43 -9.50
C THR A 58 13.32 -18.00 -9.81
N HIS A 59 12.34 -17.71 -8.97
CA HIS A 59 10.94 -18.06 -9.21
C HIS A 59 10.15 -16.80 -9.57
N VAL A 60 9.19 -16.94 -10.47
CA VAL A 60 8.39 -15.85 -11.01
C VAL A 60 6.90 -16.17 -10.80
N PHE A 61 6.14 -15.23 -10.26
CA PHE A 61 4.68 -15.28 -10.19
C PHE A 61 4.10 -14.22 -11.10
N ARG A 62 3.17 -14.60 -11.97
CA ARG A 62 2.45 -13.65 -12.84
C ARG A 62 1.06 -13.42 -12.31
N VAL A 63 0.72 -12.14 -12.15
CA VAL A 63 -0.63 -11.74 -11.77
C VAL A 63 -1.57 -12.04 -12.92
N CYS A 64 -2.71 -12.65 -12.59
CA CYS A 64 -3.73 -12.95 -13.58
C CYS A 64 -4.39 -11.67 -14.08
N ASN A 65 -4.37 -11.50 -15.40
CA ASN A 65 -5.25 -10.59 -16.12
C ASN A 65 -6.03 -11.44 -17.12
N GLY A 66 -7.24 -11.04 -17.52
CA GLY A 66 -8.12 -11.89 -18.34
C GLY A 66 -7.50 -12.47 -19.63
N LYS A 67 -6.34 -11.94 -20.07
CA LYS A 67 -5.58 -12.35 -21.26
C LYS A 67 -4.52 -13.44 -21.00
N ASN A 68 -4.09 -13.70 -19.75
CA ASN A 68 -2.96 -14.60 -19.44
C ASN A 68 -3.35 -15.83 -18.59
N LYS A 69 -4.62 -16.25 -18.63
CA LYS A 69 -5.20 -17.30 -17.76
C LYS A 69 -4.40 -18.61 -17.69
N SER A 70 -3.70 -19.00 -18.74
CA SER A 70 -2.90 -20.24 -18.78
C SER A 70 -1.51 -20.13 -18.14
N LYS A 71 -1.04 -18.92 -17.82
CA LYS A 71 0.34 -18.63 -17.39
C LYS A 71 0.41 -17.75 -16.13
N CYS A 72 -0.64 -17.71 -15.32
CA CYS A 72 -0.76 -16.82 -14.17
C CYS A 72 -1.29 -17.54 -12.92
N GLY A 73 -1.11 -16.93 -11.74
CA GLY A 73 -1.67 -17.45 -10.49
C GLY A 73 -0.86 -18.56 -9.82
N PHE A 74 0.34 -18.86 -10.31
CA PHE A 74 1.26 -19.83 -9.73
C PHE A 74 2.72 -19.39 -9.92
N TRP A 75 3.62 -19.93 -9.11
CA TRP A 75 5.05 -19.71 -9.26
C TRP A 75 5.64 -20.66 -10.29
N GLU A 76 6.53 -20.13 -11.13
CA GLU A 76 7.32 -20.89 -12.09
C GLU A 76 8.80 -20.65 -11.85
N ASN A 77 9.61 -21.70 -11.94
CA ASN A 77 11.06 -21.52 -12.02
C ASN A 77 11.41 -20.87 -13.37
N LYS A 78 12.14 -19.75 -13.31
CA LYS A 78 12.45 -18.92 -14.48
C LYS A 78 13.18 -19.69 -15.58
N LYS A 79 14.05 -20.65 -15.20
CA LYS A 79 14.94 -21.40 -16.10
C LYS A 79 14.20 -22.53 -16.80
N ASN A 80 13.55 -23.42 -16.06
CA ASN A 80 12.95 -24.64 -16.62
C ASN A 80 11.42 -24.59 -16.77
N LYS A 81 10.77 -23.48 -16.37
CA LYS A 81 9.30 -23.26 -16.45
C LYS A 81 8.46 -24.23 -15.62
N GLN A 82 9.08 -25.01 -14.73
CA GLN A 82 8.35 -25.91 -13.85
C GLN A 82 7.55 -25.11 -12.82
N LYS A 83 6.31 -25.55 -12.56
CA LYS A 83 5.50 -25.04 -11.45
C LYS A 83 6.16 -25.39 -10.12
N VAL A 84 6.33 -24.40 -9.27
CA VAL A 84 7.04 -24.49 -7.98
C VAL A 84 6.31 -23.67 -6.92
N GLY A 85 6.83 -23.64 -5.70
CA GLY A 85 6.38 -22.72 -4.65
C GLY A 85 5.00 -23.04 -4.06
N PRO A 86 4.59 -22.28 -3.02
CA PRO A 86 3.31 -22.46 -2.36
C PRO A 86 2.16 -21.87 -3.19
N ALA A 87 0.94 -22.37 -2.94
CA ALA A 87 -0.28 -21.73 -3.41
C ALA A 87 -0.32 -20.27 -2.90
N THR A 88 -0.51 -19.32 -3.82
CA THR A 88 -0.47 -17.89 -3.52
C THR A 88 -1.74 -17.24 -4.06
N ILE A 89 -2.43 -16.49 -3.21
CA ILE A 89 -3.60 -15.70 -3.60
C ILE A 89 -3.13 -14.26 -3.77
N PHE A 90 -3.34 -13.71 -4.96
CA PHE A 90 -3.13 -12.29 -5.20
C PHE A 90 -4.48 -11.60 -5.39
N ASN A 91 -4.82 -10.74 -4.44
CA ASN A 91 -5.99 -9.89 -4.54
C ASN A 91 -5.52 -8.51 -5.02
N ILE A 92 -5.96 -8.10 -6.20
CA ILE A 92 -5.90 -6.69 -6.56
C ILE A 92 -6.85 -5.97 -5.60
N LYS A 93 -6.32 -5.24 -4.61
CA LYS A 93 -7.10 -4.17 -3.97
C LYS A 93 -7.38 -3.16 -5.09
N LYS A 94 -8.55 -3.33 -5.71
CA LYS A 94 -9.12 -2.39 -6.68
C LYS A 94 -9.08 -1.02 -5.99
N SER A 95 -8.59 0.00 -6.70
CA SER A 95 -8.70 1.41 -6.26
C SER A 95 -9.99 1.60 -5.48
N LEU A 96 -9.86 1.85 -4.18
CA LEU A 96 -10.97 1.67 -3.26
C LEU A 96 -12.00 2.77 -3.56
N LEU A 97 -13.19 2.37 -3.95
CA LEU A 97 -14.34 3.26 -4.11
C LEU A 97 -15.11 3.27 -2.79
N ILE A 98 -15.24 4.44 -2.17
CA ILE A 98 -16.01 4.62 -0.93
C ILE A 98 -17.15 5.60 -1.21
N ILE A 99 -18.36 5.27 -0.77
CA ILE A 99 -19.58 6.05 -1.00
C ILE A 99 -20.31 6.31 0.32
N PRO A 100 -19.80 7.20 1.21
CA PRO A 100 -20.54 7.65 2.38
C PRO A 100 -21.74 8.54 2.01
N LYS A 101 -22.74 8.61 2.90
CA LYS A 101 -23.79 9.64 2.84
C LYS A 101 -23.31 10.94 3.45
N VAL A 102 -23.93 12.07 3.09
CA VAL A 102 -23.66 13.35 3.75
C VAL A 102 -23.84 13.20 5.26
N GLY A 103 -22.85 13.67 6.02
CA GLY A 103 -22.84 13.58 7.48
C GLY A 103 -22.21 12.30 8.04
N ASP A 104 -21.99 11.28 7.22
CA ASP A 104 -21.33 10.05 7.64
C ASP A 104 -19.86 10.28 7.98
N ARG A 105 -19.32 9.35 8.76
CA ARG A 105 -17.91 9.25 9.06
C ARG A 105 -17.19 8.53 7.91
N LEU A 106 -16.18 9.19 7.34
CA LEU A 106 -15.30 8.58 6.34
C LEU A 106 -13.99 8.16 7.00
N GLU A 107 -13.62 6.91 6.78
CA GLU A 107 -12.36 6.32 7.23
C GLU A 107 -11.61 5.77 6.02
N ILE A 108 -10.36 6.20 5.83
CA ILE A 108 -9.49 5.72 4.77
C ILE A 108 -8.20 5.23 5.38
N GLU A 109 -7.85 3.98 5.11
CA GLU A 109 -6.59 3.39 5.56
C GLU A 109 -5.43 3.88 4.68
N TYR A 110 -4.35 4.35 5.31
CA TYR A 110 -3.10 4.73 4.68
C TYR A 110 -1.94 4.31 5.59
N TYR A 111 -0.98 3.53 5.10
CA TYR A 111 0.07 2.98 5.94
C TYR A 111 1.26 3.94 6.09
N SER A 112 1.37 4.55 7.27
CA SER A 112 2.48 5.45 7.64
C SER A 112 2.79 6.58 6.61
N PRO A 113 1.78 7.33 6.13
CA PRO A 113 2.00 8.44 5.21
C PRO A 113 2.70 9.61 5.92
N LYS A 114 3.52 10.36 5.18
CA LYS A 114 4.07 11.65 5.63
C LYS A 114 3.10 12.79 5.30
N LYS A 115 2.40 12.66 4.18
CA LYS A 115 1.38 13.59 3.68
C LYS A 115 0.29 12.83 2.95
N LEU A 116 -0.90 13.41 2.95
CA LEU A 116 -2.03 13.00 2.12
C LEU A 116 -2.36 14.16 1.17
N GLU A 117 -2.78 13.83 -0.03
CA GLU A 117 -3.22 14.76 -1.05
C GLU A 117 -4.67 14.44 -1.42
N ARG A 118 -5.44 15.48 -1.75
CA ARG A 118 -6.76 15.30 -2.33
C ARG A 118 -7.04 16.27 -3.47
N PHE A 119 -7.84 15.80 -4.41
CA PHE A 119 -8.31 16.51 -5.58
C PHE A 119 -9.83 16.57 -5.49
N VAL A 120 -10.35 17.72 -5.07
CA VAL A 120 -11.77 17.95 -4.80
C VAL A 120 -12.24 19.18 -5.57
N LYS A 121 -13.56 19.33 -5.78
CA LYS A 121 -14.14 20.54 -6.39
C LYS A 121 -14.70 21.45 -5.30
N ASN A 122 -14.52 22.76 -5.45
CA ASN A 122 -15.19 23.73 -4.58
C ASN A 122 -16.65 23.95 -5.01
N ALA A 123 -17.38 24.79 -4.29
CA ALA A 123 -18.79 25.11 -4.60
C ALA A 123 -19.03 25.70 -6.00
N LYS A 124 -17.99 26.25 -6.65
CA LYS A 124 -18.03 26.78 -8.02
C LYS A 124 -17.63 25.73 -9.07
N GLY A 125 -17.44 24.47 -8.68
CA GLY A 125 -17.00 23.39 -9.57
C GLY A 125 -15.50 23.41 -9.93
N VAL A 126 -14.73 24.34 -9.35
CA VAL A 126 -13.29 24.49 -9.66
C VAL A 126 -12.48 23.47 -8.87
N GLU A 127 -11.63 22.72 -9.56
CA GLU A 127 -10.73 21.73 -8.95
C GLU A 127 -9.71 22.39 -8.01
N GLN A 128 -9.53 21.76 -6.85
CA GLN A 128 -8.64 22.17 -5.79
C GLN A 128 -7.71 21.01 -5.45
N HIS A 129 -6.40 21.26 -5.56
CA HIS A 129 -5.38 20.37 -5.05
C HIS A 129 -5.01 20.80 -3.63
N GLN A 130 -5.26 19.91 -2.67
CA GLN A 130 -5.06 20.16 -1.25
C GLN A 130 -4.13 19.12 -0.65
N VAL A 131 -3.35 19.52 0.36
CA VAL A 131 -2.42 18.66 1.08
C VAL A 131 -2.72 18.68 2.58
N TYR A 132 -2.72 17.51 3.19
CA TYR A 132 -2.77 17.32 4.64
C TYR A 132 -1.45 16.72 5.09
N ARG A 133 -0.74 17.40 5.99
CA ARG A 133 0.54 16.89 6.53
C ARG A 133 0.30 16.18 7.84
N ILE A 134 0.85 14.97 7.98
CA ILE A 134 0.76 14.21 9.23
C ILE A 134 1.66 14.90 10.27
N CYS A 135 1.11 15.15 11.46
CA CYS A 135 1.87 15.78 12.54
C CYS A 135 2.97 14.84 13.07
N ASN A 136 4.21 15.32 13.17
CA ASN A 136 5.36 14.54 13.65
C ASN A 136 6.17 15.24 14.76
N GLY A 137 5.55 16.19 15.49
CA GLY A 137 6.21 16.95 16.56
C GLY A 137 7.05 18.12 16.03
N ASN A 138 7.77 17.92 14.92
CA ASN A 138 8.65 18.92 14.32
C ASN A 138 7.92 19.89 13.37
N ASN A 139 6.68 19.57 12.98
CA ASN A 139 5.92 20.33 11.98
C ASN A 139 4.58 20.90 12.51
N LYS A 140 4.47 21.16 13.83
CA LYS A 140 3.22 21.56 14.50
C LYS A 140 2.46 22.69 13.81
N ALA A 141 3.15 23.70 13.28
CA ALA A 141 2.53 24.85 12.61
C ALA A 141 1.91 24.53 11.23
N LYS A 142 2.29 23.42 10.60
CA LYS A 142 1.95 23.10 9.20
C LYS A 142 1.25 21.75 9.04
N CYS A 143 0.77 21.14 10.13
CA CYS A 143 0.21 19.79 10.13
C CYS A 143 -1.21 19.76 10.70
N GLY A 144 -1.94 18.68 10.44
CA GLY A 144 -3.26 18.46 11.06
C GLY A 144 -4.43 19.19 10.37
N PHE A 145 -4.21 19.79 9.21
CA PHE A 145 -5.25 20.45 8.41
C PHE A 145 -4.96 20.35 6.91
N TRP A 146 -6.01 20.51 6.10
CA TRP A 146 -5.86 20.62 4.65
C TRP A 146 -5.43 22.03 4.26
N GLU A 147 -4.39 22.12 3.45
CA GLU A 147 -3.87 23.36 2.87
C GLU A 147 -4.05 23.32 1.36
N ASN A 148 -4.56 24.39 0.76
CA ASN A 148 -4.57 24.53 -0.68
C ASN A 148 -3.14 24.76 -1.18
N ILE A 149 -2.66 23.92 -2.12
CA ILE A 149 -1.26 24.00 -2.55
C ILE A 149 -0.94 25.30 -3.28
N LYS A 150 -1.90 25.87 -4.03
CA LYS A 150 -1.71 27.12 -4.77
C LYS A 150 -1.79 28.33 -3.85
N THR A 151 -2.84 28.43 -3.04
CA THR A 151 -3.12 29.64 -2.24
C THR A 151 -2.52 29.63 -0.84
N LYS A 152 -2.01 28.47 -0.39
CA LYS A 152 -1.47 28.24 0.97
C LYS A 152 -2.48 28.48 2.10
N LYS A 153 -3.77 28.61 1.78
CA LYS A 153 -4.83 28.80 2.78
C LYS A 153 -5.26 27.46 3.37
N LYS A 154 -5.56 27.47 4.67
CA LYS A 154 -6.27 26.37 5.34
C LYS A 154 -7.67 26.24 4.75
N VAL A 155 -8.03 25.03 4.35
CA VAL A 155 -9.28 24.69 3.67
C VAL A 155 -9.79 23.34 4.17
N GLY A 156 -10.92 22.89 3.63
CA GLY A 156 -11.40 21.52 3.83
C GLY A 156 -12.00 21.24 5.21
N PRO A 157 -12.38 19.97 5.46
CA PRO A 157 -13.03 19.56 6.68
C PRO A 157 -12.00 19.30 7.77
N THR A 158 -12.48 19.27 9.02
CA THR A 158 -11.71 18.70 10.12
C THR A 158 -11.36 17.26 9.79
N THR A 159 -10.08 16.94 9.84
CA THR A 159 -9.55 15.61 9.53
C THR A 159 -8.51 15.23 10.57
N ASN A 160 -8.57 14.00 11.04
CA ASN A 160 -7.58 13.43 11.95
C ASN A 160 -6.89 12.24 11.27
N TYR A 161 -5.63 12.00 11.58
CA TYR A 161 -4.93 10.79 11.20
C TYR A 161 -4.54 9.99 12.44
N ASN A 162 -5.18 8.84 12.61
CA ASN A 162 -4.87 7.91 13.68
C ASN A 162 -3.66 7.06 13.29
N LYS A 163 -2.48 7.44 13.80
CA LYS A 163 -1.22 6.72 13.56
C LYS A 163 -1.22 5.27 14.05
N LYS A 164 -1.97 4.95 15.11
CA LYS A 164 -2.04 3.58 15.65
C LYS A 164 -2.81 2.64 14.74
N LYS A 165 -3.85 3.17 14.07
CA LYS A 165 -4.73 2.42 13.16
C LYS A 165 -4.41 2.64 11.69
N ASN A 166 -3.36 3.40 11.37
CA ASN A 166 -3.03 3.79 9.99
C ASN A 166 -4.22 4.40 9.22
N MET A 167 -4.97 5.32 9.84
CA MET A 167 -6.29 5.68 9.34
C MET A 167 -6.54 7.19 9.32
N MET A 168 -6.87 7.74 8.14
CA MET A 168 -7.41 9.07 7.98
C MET A 168 -8.92 9.05 8.29
N VAL A 169 -9.39 9.99 9.09
CA VAL A 169 -10.78 10.10 9.51
C VAL A 169 -11.31 11.50 9.24
N ILE A 170 -12.40 11.59 8.48
CA ILE A 170 -13.26 12.77 8.36
C ILE A 170 -14.55 12.46 9.11
N PRO A 171 -14.80 13.08 10.29
CA PRO A 171 -15.91 12.66 11.16
C PRO A 171 -17.30 12.85 10.57
N LYS A 172 -17.47 13.89 9.74
CA LYS A 172 -18.73 14.22 9.06
C LYS A 172 -18.42 14.76 7.68
N VAL A 173 -18.61 13.95 6.64
CA VAL A 173 -18.35 14.36 5.26
C VAL A 173 -19.42 15.31 4.74
N LYS A 174 -19.02 16.21 3.84
CA LYS A 174 -19.92 17.09 3.07
C LYS A 174 -19.75 16.81 1.59
N LEU A 175 -20.73 17.14 0.74
CA LEU A 175 -20.64 16.93 -0.72
C LEU A 175 -19.33 17.43 -1.36
N LEU A 176 -18.77 18.54 -0.86
CA LEU A 176 -17.51 19.11 -1.36
C LEU A 176 -16.24 18.31 -0.96
N ASP A 177 -16.38 17.28 -0.14
CA ASP A 177 -15.32 16.35 0.20
C ASP A 177 -15.22 15.19 -0.80
N ALA A 178 -16.15 15.08 -1.76
CA ALA A 178 -16.05 14.13 -2.85
C ALA A 178 -14.83 14.44 -3.73
N GLY A 179 -14.09 13.40 -4.10
CA GLY A 179 -12.88 13.55 -4.88
C GLY A 179 -11.94 12.36 -4.79
N THR A 180 -10.72 12.58 -5.26
CA THR A 180 -9.65 11.57 -5.22
C THR A 180 -8.73 11.87 -4.06
N TYR A 181 -8.46 10.87 -3.22
CA TYR A 181 -7.56 10.93 -2.08
C TYR A 181 -6.36 10.03 -2.34
N ARG A 182 -5.16 10.49 -2.01
CA ARG A 182 -3.96 9.66 -2.11
C ARG A 182 -2.90 10.00 -1.08
N ASP A 183 -2.02 9.06 -0.81
CA ASP A 183 -0.82 9.30 -0.02
C ASP A 183 0.41 9.61 -0.87
N ASN A 184 1.57 9.77 -0.22
CA ASN A 184 2.85 9.96 -0.88
C ASN A 184 3.43 8.70 -1.55
N TYR A 185 2.72 7.57 -1.50
CA TYR A 185 3.05 6.32 -2.20
C TYR A 185 2.09 6.03 -3.36
N TYR A 186 1.20 6.99 -3.67
CA TYR A 186 0.18 6.90 -4.72
C TYR A 186 -0.89 5.83 -4.44
N ASP A 187 -1.07 5.41 -3.19
CA ASP A 187 -2.26 4.65 -2.80
C ASP A 187 -3.48 5.55 -2.98
N THR A 188 -4.40 5.18 -3.87
CA THR A 188 -5.45 6.08 -4.39
C THR A 188 -6.83 5.53 -4.07
N VAL A 189 -7.65 6.39 -3.47
CA VAL A 189 -9.03 6.11 -3.05
C VAL A 189 -9.96 7.14 -3.68
N TYR A 190 -11.02 6.65 -4.31
CA TYR A 190 -12.07 7.48 -4.90
C TYR A 190 -13.23 7.59 -3.92
N VAL A 191 -13.58 8.83 -3.56
CA VAL A 191 -14.65 9.12 -2.61
C VAL A 191 -15.77 9.81 -3.36
N TYR A 192 -16.93 9.16 -3.39
CA TYR A 192 -18.20 9.76 -3.84
C TYR A 192 -19.06 10.00 -2.61
N ILE A 193 -19.92 11.01 -2.64
CA ILE A 193 -20.76 11.32 -1.49
C ILE A 193 -22.21 11.30 -1.95
N GLU A 194 -22.97 10.39 -1.38
CA GLU A 194 -24.41 10.28 -1.59
C GLU A 194 -25.12 11.40 -0.82
N LYS A 195 -26.11 12.03 -1.47
CA LYS A 195 -26.88 13.12 -0.89
C LYS A 195 -27.86 12.64 0.17
#